data_AF-A0A5N6C1Q8-F1
#
_entry.id   AF-A0A5N6C1Q8-F1
#
_cell.length_a   1.000
_cell.length_b   1.000
_cell.length_c   1.000
_cell.angle_alpha   90.00
_cell.angle_beta   90.00
_cell.angle_gamma   90.00
#
_symmetry.space_group_name_H-M   'P 1'
#
loop_
_entity.id
_entity.type
_entity.pdbx_description
1 polymer ?
#
loop_
_entity_poly.entity_id
_entity_poly.type
_entity_poly.pdbx_seq_one_letter_code
_entity_poly.pdbx_strand_id
1 'polypeptide(L)' 'MTTKRRRTARHLGSYGDADVEGEVMRTDAVLDALARREPVGGTDAAIRLLGALVADVDGQWLSSVSITPST' A
#
# COMPACT_ATOMS: atom_id res chain seq x y z
N MET A 1 35.36 30.72 -36.28
CA MET A 1 34.00 30.41 -35.76
C MET A 1 33.65 28.98 -36.15
N THR A 2 33.62 28.04 -35.21
CA THR A 2 33.15 26.66 -35.48
C THR A 2 32.20 26.25 -34.38
N THR A 3 30.95 25.95 -34.75
CA THR A 3 29.84 25.73 -33.84
C THR A 3 29.78 24.28 -33.32
N LYS A 4 29.50 24.21 -32.03
CA LYS A 4 29.44 23.07 -31.11
C LYS A 4 28.33 22.09 -31.50
N ARG A 5 28.68 20.85 -31.85
CA ARG A 5 27.71 19.73 -31.89
C ARG A 5 27.80 18.91 -30.61
N ARG A 6 27.10 19.34 -29.56
CA ARG A 6 26.85 18.55 -28.35
C ARG A 6 25.82 17.48 -28.71
N ARG A 7 26.26 16.24 -28.92
CA ARG A 7 25.39 15.08 -29.10
C ARG A 7 25.01 14.60 -27.68
N THR A 8 23.82 14.93 -27.22
CA THR A 8 23.28 14.43 -25.95
C THR A 8 23.03 12.94 -26.09
N ALA A 9 23.73 12.15 -25.29
CA ALA A 9 23.51 10.72 -25.16
C ALA A 9 22.10 10.50 -24.58
N ARG A 10 21.40 9.55 -25.19
CA ARG A 10 20.00 9.20 -24.93
C ARG A 10 19.85 8.74 -23.47
N HIS A 11 18.93 9.37 -22.74
CA HIS A 11 18.48 8.92 -21.43
C HIS A 11 17.57 7.69 -21.64
N LEU A 12 18.16 6.50 -21.78
CA LEU A 12 17.46 5.24 -22.04
C LEU A 12 17.46 4.33 -20.79
N GLY A 13 17.17 4.90 -19.62
CA GLY A 13 17.21 4.19 -18.35
C GLY A 13 16.01 4.38 -17.42
N SER A 14 14.96 5.08 -17.87
CA SER A 14 13.90 5.59 -16.98
C SER A 14 12.50 5.02 -17.27
N TYR A 15 12.41 3.84 -17.89
CA TYR A 15 11.12 3.20 -18.16
C TYR A 15 10.68 2.22 -17.07
N GLY A 16 11.61 1.60 -16.33
CA GLY A 16 11.26 0.64 -15.27
C GLY A 16 10.97 1.26 -13.90
N ASP A 17 11.54 2.44 -13.63
CA ASP A 17 11.48 3.08 -12.30
C ASP A 17 10.12 3.75 -12.03
N ALA A 18 9.56 4.41 -13.05
CA ALA A 18 8.27 5.11 -12.93
C ALA A 18 7.09 4.15 -12.75
N ASP A 19 7.16 2.96 -13.36
CA ASP A 19 6.12 1.94 -13.24
C ASP A 19 6.13 1.30 -11.84
N VAL A 20 7.34 1.05 -11.30
CA VAL A 20 7.51 0.53 -9.93
C VAL A 20 7.09 1.58 -8.89
N GLU A 21 7.50 2.84 -9.04
CA GLU A 21 7.07 3.93 -8.16
C GLU A 21 5.54 4.06 -8.16
N GLY A 22 4.90 3.93 -9.33
CA GLY A 22 3.44 3.93 -9.44
C GLY A 22 2.77 2.75 -8.74
N GLU A 23 3.39 1.57 -8.73
CA GLU A 23 2.90 0.39 -8.01
C GLU A 23 3.09 0.52 -6.49
N VAL A 24 4.22 1.07 -6.05
CA VAL A 24 4.48 1.40 -4.64
C VAL A 24 3.45 2.40 -4.13
N MET A 25 3.22 3.50 -4.84
CA MET A 25 2.22 4.51 -4.45
C MET A 25 0.79 3.93 -4.35
N ARG A 26 0.41 3.02 -5.26
CA ARG A 26 -0.89 2.34 -5.17
C ARG A 26 -0.98 1.44 -3.96
N THR A 27 0.10 0.72 -3.65
CA THR A 27 0.17 -0.17 -2.49
C THR A 27 0.07 0.65 -1.20
N ASP A 28 0.81 1.75 -1.09
CA ASP A 28 0.77 2.65 0.06
C ASP A 28 -0.63 3.22 0.28
N ALA A 29 -1.32 3.63 -0.79
CA ALA A 29 -2.70 4.11 -0.68
C ALA A 29 -3.67 3.05 -0.14
N VAL A 30 -3.49 1.77 -0.52
CA VAL A 30 -4.28 0.66 0.03
C VAL A 30 -3.97 0.44 1.51
N LEU A 31 -2.69 0.49 1.90
CA LEU A 31 -2.27 0.36 3.29
C LEU A 31 -2.81 1.50 4.16
N ASP A 32 -2.77 2.74 3.67
CA ASP A 32 -3.33 3.91 4.35
C ASP A 32 -4.84 3.78 4.55
N ALA A 33 -5.57 3.30 3.55
CA ALA A 33 -7.01 3.07 3.66
C ALA A 33 -7.33 1.97 4.69
N LEU A 34 -6.58 0.87 4.69
CA LEU A 34 -6.70 -0.19 5.70
C LEU A 34 -6.41 0.31 7.12
N ALA A 35 -5.38 1.14 7.29
CA ALA A 35 -5.02 1.74 8.58
C ALA A 35 -6.13 2.67 9.11
N ARG A 36 -6.86 3.34 8.21
CA ARG A 36 -8.01 4.19 8.53
C ARG A 36 -9.31 3.40 8.72
N ARG A 37 -9.27 2.06 8.54
CA ARG A 37 -10.46 1.17 8.53
C ARG A 37 -11.47 1.57 7.46
N GLU A 38 -11.01 2.15 6.37
CA GLU A 38 -11.85 2.48 5.23
C GLU A 38 -12.10 1.24 4.36
N PRO A 39 -13.29 1.13 3.75
CA PRO A 39 -13.57 0.04 2.84
C PRO A 39 -12.69 0.16 1.59
N VAL A 40 -11.71 -0.74 1.46
CA VAL A 40 -10.90 -0.85 0.25
C VAL A 40 -11.67 -1.68 -0.78
N GLY A 41 -12.21 -1.03 -1.80
CA GLY A 41 -12.89 -1.70 -2.90
C GLY A 41 -11.92 -2.43 -3.83
N GLY A 42 -12.28 -3.63 -4.30
CA GLY A 42 -11.50 -4.35 -5.29
C GLY A 42 -11.83 -5.84 -5.40
N THR A 43 -11.48 -6.45 -6.53
CA THR A 43 -11.57 -7.91 -6.75
C THR A 43 -10.33 -8.67 -6.27
N ASP A 44 -9.30 -7.95 -5.81
CA ASP A 44 -8.05 -8.55 -5.36
C ASP A 44 -8.25 -9.35 -4.07
N ALA A 45 -7.92 -10.64 -4.12
CA ALA A 45 -8.06 -11.55 -3.00
C ALA A 45 -7.13 -11.20 -1.82
N ALA A 46 -5.93 -10.66 -2.09
CA ALA A 46 -4.99 -10.25 -1.06
C ALA A 46 -5.52 -9.05 -0.28
N ILE A 47 -6.07 -8.05 -0.97
CA ILE A 47 -6.68 -6.87 -0.32
C ILE A 47 -7.88 -7.28 0.55
N ARG A 48 -8.72 -8.21 0.05
CA ARG A 48 -9.85 -8.74 0.82
C ARG A 48 -9.41 -9.52 2.06
N LEU A 49 -8.36 -10.32 1.96
CA LEU A 49 -7.78 -11.04 3.09
C LEU A 49 -7.24 -10.08 4.15
N LEU A 50 -6.50 -9.05 3.73
CA LEU A 50 -5.97 -8.02 4.62
C LEU A 50 -7.10 -7.27 5.35
N GLY A 51 -8.16 -6.87 4.65
CA GLY A 51 -9.33 -6.24 5.26
C GLY A 51 -10.02 -7.14 6.30
N ALA A 52 -10.15 -8.44 6.01
CA ALA A 52 -10.72 -9.40 6.96
C ALA A 52 -9.85 -9.59 8.21
N LEU A 53 -8.52 -9.63 8.06
CA LEU A 53 -7.58 -9.73 9.18
C LEU A 53 -7.62 -8.48 10.07
N VAL A 54 -7.68 -7.28 9.49
CA VAL A 54 -7.83 -6.04 10.26
C VAL A 54 -9.12 -6.07 11.09
N ALA A 55 -10.24 -6.49 10.49
CA ALA A 55 -11.52 -6.61 11.19
C ALA A 55 -11.50 -7.66 12.32
N ASP A 56 -10.82 -8.79 12.12
CA ASP A 56 -10.67 -9.84 13.15
C ASP A 56 -9.85 -9.32 14.35
N VAL A 57 -8.71 -8.67 14.09
CA VAL A 57 -7.87 -8.08 15.14
C VAL A 57 -8.63 -7.02 15.94
N ASP A 58 -9.40 -6.17 15.26
CA ASP A 58 -10.26 -5.16 15.90
C ASP A 58 -11.33 -5.83 16.80
N GLY A 59 -11.91 -6.95 16.36
CA GLY A 59 -12.87 -7.73 17.14
C GLY A 59 -12.26 -8.43 18.36
N GLN A 60 -11.05 -8.97 18.24
CA GLN A 60 -10.36 -9.66 19.35
C GLN A 60 -9.92 -8.68 20.46
N TRP A 61 -9.53 -7.46 20.11
CA TRP A 61 -9.23 -6.41 21.08
C TRP A 61 -10.45 -6.08 21.96
N LEU A 62 -11.66 -6.12 21.41
CA LEU A 62 -12.90 -5.89 22.14
C LEU A 62 -13.36 -7.11 22.95
N SER A 63 -12.93 -8.31 22.56
CA SER A 63 -13.32 -9.57 23.23
C SER A 63 -12.52 -9.89 24.50
N SER A 64 -11.46 -9.14 24.81
CA SER A 64 -10.57 -9.43 25.95
C SER A 64 -11.04 -8.86 27.30
N VAL A 65 -12.30 -8.44 27.43
CA VAL A 65 -12.86 -7.88 28.68
C VAL A 65 -14.02 -8.74 29.20
N SER A 66 -13.71 -9.87 29.83
CA SER A 66 -14.52 -10.44 30.91
C SER A 66 -13.73 -11.51 31.69
N ILE A 67 -12.69 -11.11 32.41
CA ILE A 67 -12.27 -11.85 33.62
C ILE A 67 -12.77 -11.03 34.80
N THR A 68 -14.05 -11.22 35.15
CA THR A 68 -14.49 -10.97 36.52
C THR A 68 -13.90 -12.08 37.38
N PRO A 69 -12.97 -11.82 38.31
CA PRO A 69 -12.61 -12.82 39.30
C PRO A 69 -13.89 -13.16 40.08
N SER A 70 -14.34 -14.41 39.96
CA SER A 70 -15.43 -14.92 40.80
C SER A 70 -14.93 -14.89 42.25
N THR A 71 -15.74 -14.32 43.14
CA THR A 71 -15.49 -14.05 44.57
C THR A 71 -14.90 -15.22 45.35
#